data_AF-A0A5P0ZWA7-F1
#
_entry.id   AF-A0A5P0ZWA7-F1
#
_cell.length_a   1.000
_cell.length_b   1.000
_cell.length_c   1.000
_cell.angle_alpha   90.00
_cell.angle_beta   90.00
_cell.angle_gamma   90.00
#
_symmetry.space_group_name_H-M   'P 1'
#
loop_
_entity.id
_entity.type
_entity.pdbx_description
1 polymer ?
#
loop_
_entity_poly.entity_id
_entity_poly.type
_entity_poly.pdbx_seq_one_letter_code
_entity_poly.pdbx_strand_id
1 'polypeptide(L)'
;MTNAVVSTVLEIEAEYGTVLKCPINDNRLVAIRKFLNDGDDPIENRSPLGIDLKVAQKLLNSKMTKQEIADILGIKEYRLQRYINCGYLNDTIWHTFDDKRKKRRNSKYRMFKNGDYIGVGTIKELAELTHKTVQTISYYHTEKYKLRKHTDRFRLVKVE
;
A
#
# COMPACT_ATOMS: atom_id res chain seq x y z
N MET A 1 -30.46 -32.49 11.89
CA MET A 1 -30.15 -31.04 11.76
C MET A 1 -30.94 -30.36 10.65
N THR A 2 -31.22 -31.02 9.52
CA THR A 2 -32.16 -30.52 8.49
C THR A 2 -33.55 -30.14 9.03
N ASN A 3 -34.08 -30.90 9.99
CA ASN A 3 -35.36 -30.59 10.65
C ASN A 3 -35.35 -29.25 11.42
N ALA A 4 -34.19 -28.81 11.91
CA ALA A 4 -34.06 -27.56 12.66
C ALA A 4 -34.09 -26.33 11.73
N VAL A 5 -33.53 -26.43 10.53
CA VAL A 5 -33.59 -25.37 9.52
C VAL A 5 -35.03 -25.16 9.06
N VAL A 6 -35.76 -26.25 8.82
CA VAL A 6 -37.17 -26.19 8.40
C VAL A 6 -38.06 -25.56 9.47
N SER A 7 -37.88 -25.91 10.75
CA SER A 7 -38.66 -25.29 11.84
C SER A 7 -38.39 -23.79 11.94
N THR A 8 -37.12 -23.38 11.82
CA THR A 8 -36.75 -21.96 11.89
C THR A 8 -37.28 -21.16 10.70
N VAL A 9 -37.32 -21.74 9.49
CA VAL A 9 -37.96 -21.09 8.33
C VAL A 9 -39.46 -20.89 8.55
N LEU A 10 -40.16 -21.90 9.08
CA LEU A 10 -41.60 -21.81 9.37
C LEU A 10 -41.90 -20.75 10.44
N GLU A 11 -41.05 -20.61 11.46
CA GLU A 11 -41.17 -19.53 12.46
C GLU A 11 -41.02 -18.14 11.84
N ILE A 12 -40.04 -17.96 10.94
CA ILE A 12 -39.83 -16.71 10.21
C ILE A 12 -41.03 -16.40 9.30
N GLU A 13 -41.56 -17.41 8.61
CA GLU A 13 -42.73 -17.23 7.74
C GLU A 13 -44.01 -16.94 8.54
N ALA A 14 -44.18 -17.53 9.72
CA ALA A 14 -45.29 -17.21 10.61
C ALA A 14 -45.23 -15.76 11.10
N GLU A 15 -44.04 -15.22 11.33
CA GLU A 15 -43.84 -13.87 11.85
C GLU A 15 -43.90 -12.78 10.75
N TYR A 16 -43.24 -13.01 9.61
CA TYR A 16 -43.11 -12.00 8.54
C TYR A 16 -43.97 -12.30 7.30
N GLY A 17 -44.72 -13.40 7.32
CA GLY A 17 -45.54 -13.90 6.20
C GLY A 17 -44.74 -14.56 5.07
N THR A 18 -43.47 -14.21 4.91
CA THR A 18 -42.52 -14.85 4.00
C THR A 18 -41.10 -14.54 4.43
N VAL A 19 -40.17 -15.46 4.19
CA VAL A 19 -38.73 -15.26 4.44
C VAL A 19 -38.18 -14.04 3.71
N LEU A 20 -38.73 -13.67 2.55
CA LEU A 20 -38.28 -12.51 1.77
C LEU A 20 -38.54 -11.17 2.47
N LYS A 21 -39.48 -11.13 3.41
CA LYS A 21 -39.81 -9.93 4.20
C LYS A 21 -39.07 -9.87 5.54
N CYS A 22 -38.36 -10.95 5.90
CA CYS A 22 -37.55 -11.01 7.11
C CYS A 22 -36.34 -10.05 6.98
N PRO A 23 -36.01 -9.28 8.02
CA PRO A 23 -34.81 -8.44 8.02
C PRO A 23 -33.56 -9.27 7.69
N ILE A 24 -32.72 -8.75 6.80
CA ILE A 24 -31.54 -9.46 6.30
C ILE A 24 -30.49 -9.79 7.39
N ASN A 25 -30.61 -9.15 8.56
CA ASN A 25 -29.74 -9.33 9.73
C ASN A 25 -30.45 -10.09 10.87
N ASP A 26 -31.62 -10.69 10.64
CA ASP A 26 -32.28 -11.53 11.65
C ASP A 26 -31.36 -12.69 12.03
N ASN A 27 -31.15 -12.89 13.33
CA ASN A 27 -30.22 -13.89 13.87
C ASN A 27 -30.54 -15.32 13.39
N ARG A 28 -31.83 -15.63 13.18
CA ARG A 28 -32.28 -16.94 12.68
C ARG A 28 -31.87 -17.12 11.22
N LEU A 29 -32.05 -16.08 10.41
CA LEU A 29 -31.71 -16.08 8.99
C LEU A 29 -30.18 -16.12 8.78
N VAL A 30 -29.42 -15.40 9.61
CA VAL A 30 -27.95 -15.48 9.71
C VAL A 30 -27.50 -16.91 10.03
N ALA A 31 -28.10 -17.55 11.05
CA ALA A 31 -27.73 -18.90 11.45
C ALA A 31 -27.97 -19.93 10.32
N ILE A 32 -29.08 -19.79 9.59
CA ILE A 32 -29.38 -20.61 8.41
C ILE A 32 -28.34 -20.37 7.31
N ARG A 33 -27.99 -19.11 7.02
CA ARG A 33 -26.99 -18.78 6.00
C ARG A 33 -25.62 -19.35 6.33
N LYS A 34 -25.16 -19.21 7.58
CA LYS A 34 -23.91 -19.82 8.05
C LYS A 34 -23.96 -21.33 7.91
N PHE A 35 -25.05 -21.96 8.33
CA PHE A 35 -25.20 -23.41 8.20
C PHE A 35 -25.11 -23.89 6.74
N LEU A 36 -25.72 -23.18 5.80
CA LEU A 36 -25.70 -23.52 4.37
C LEU A 36 -24.38 -23.21 3.66
N ASN A 37 -23.51 -22.40 4.26
CA ASN A 37 -22.24 -21.94 3.70
C ASN A 37 -21.06 -22.30 4.62
N ASP A 38 -21.07 -23.51 5.21
CA ASP A 38 -19.95 -24.06 5.99
C ASP A 38 -19.43 -23.18 7.14
N GLY A 39 -20.34 -22.42 7.77
CA GLY A 39 -20.05 -21.53 8.90
C GLY A 39 -19.83 -20.07 8.52
N ASP A 40 -19.72 -19.75 7.23
CA ASP A 40 -19.50 -18.39 6.74
C ASP A 40 -20.80 -17.74 6.27
N ASP A 41 -21.15 -16.57 6.83
CA ASP A 41 -22.30 -15.81 6.30
C ASP A 41 -21.84 -14.93 5.11
N PRO A 42 -22.33 -15.18 3.89
CA PRO A 42 -21.95 -14.40 2.71
C PRO A 42 -22.38 -12.93 2.79
N ILE A 43 -23.27 -12.57 3.71
CA ILE A 43 -23.81 -11.23 3.90
C ILE A 43 -23.14 -10.52 5.09
N GLU A 44 -22.84 -11.19 6.21
CA GLU A 44 -22.09 -10.55 7.32
C GLU A 44 -20.61 -10.31 6.96
N ASN A 45 -20.00 -11.19 6.16
CA ASN A 45 -18.58 -11.07 5.80
C ASN A 45 -18.30 -9.98 4.74
N ARG A 46 -19.33 -9.33 4.21
CA ARG A 46 -19.17 -8.15 3.35
C ARG A 46 -19.29 -6.91 4.22
N SER A 47 -18.13 -6.36 4.62
CA SER A 47 -18.03 -4.94 4.98
C SER A 47 -18.92 -4.12 4.03
N PRO A 48 -19.63 -3.08 4.49
CA PRO A 48 -20.46 -2.22 3.62
C PRO A 48 -19.67 -1.59 2.45
N LEU A 49 -18.34 -1.71 2.46
CA LEU A 49 -17.39 -1.27 1.45
C LEU A 49 -17.01 -2.36 0.41
N GLY A 50 -17.57 -3.57 0.53
CA GLY A 50 -17.36 -4.68 -0.41
C GLY A 50 -15.99 -5.35 -0.36
N ILE A 51 -15.16 -5.05 0.66
CA ILE A 51 -13.82 -5.63 0.84
C ILE A 51 -13.54 -5.95 2.31
N ASP A 52 -12.69 -6.95 2.55
CA ASP A 52 -12.14 -7.20 3.88
C ASP A 52 -11.07 -6.15 4.21
N LEU A 53 -11.39 -5.25 5.15
CA LEU A 53 -10.50 -4.17 5.59
C LEU A 53 -9.24 -4.70 6.30
N LYS A 54 -9.31 -5.84 6.99
CA LYS A 54 -8.14 -6.43 7.66
C LYS A 54 -7.15 -6.96 6.62
N VAL A 55 -7.65 -7.61 5.58
CA VAL A 55 -6.83 -8.07 4.45
C VAL A 55 -6.24 -6.89 3.71
N ALA A 56 -7.05 -5.88 3.39
CA ALA A 56 -6.59 -4.66 2.73
C ALA A 56 -5.49 -3.93 3.52
N GLN A 57 -5.59 -3.84 4.85
CA GLN A 57 -4.55 -3.24 5.68
C GLN A 57 -3.26 -4.08 5.71
N LYS A 58 -3.36 -5.41 5.74
CA LYS A 58 -2.19 -6.30 5.64
C LYS A 58 -1.47 -6.12 4.31
N LEU A 59 -2.21 -6.01 3.21
CA LEU A 59 -1.66 -5.75 1.87
C LEU A 59 -1.02 -4.36 1.77
N LEU A 60 -1.62 -3.34 2.39
CA LEU A 60 -1.00 -2.01 2.48
C LEU A 60 0.33 -2.04 3.26
N ASN A 61 0.41 -2.85 4.32
CA ASN A 61 1.61 -2.99 5.13
C ASN A 61 2.72 -3.82 4.45
N SER A 62 2.39 -4.65 3.44
CA SER A 62 3.37 -5.50 2.73
C SER A 62 4.22 -4.75 1.69
N LYS A 63 4.01 -3.43 1.51
CA LYS A 63 4.71 -2.56 0.55
C LYS A 63 4.45 -2.88 -0.94
N MET A 64 3.38 -3.61 -1.26
CA MET A 64 2.88 -3.79 -2.64
C MET A 64 2.30 -2.49 -3.18
N THR A 65 2.40 -2.23 -4.48
CA THR A 65 1.85 -0.99 -5.06
C THR A 65 0.34 -0.89 -4.86
N LYS A 66 -0.19 0.34 -4.73
CA LYS A 66 -1.64 0.57 -4.56
C LYS A 66 -2.47 -0.05 -5.70
N GLN A 67 -1.92 -0.07 -6.91
CA GLN A 67 -2.51 -0.75 -8.07
C GLN A 67 -2.60 -2.27 -7.87
N GLU A 68 -1.51 -2.94 -7.50
CA GLU A 68 -1.49 -4.39 -7.24
C GLU A 68 -2.45 -4.77 -6.10
N ILE A 69 -2.51 -3.96 -5.04
CA ILE A 69 -3.43 -4.18 -3.92
C ILE A 69 -4.88 -4.08 -4.40
N ALA A 70 -5.19 -3.09 -5.25
CA ALA A 70 -6.53 -2.91 -5.80
C ALA A 70 -6.94 -4.09 -6.68
N ASP A 71 -6.02 -4.59 -7.52
CA ASP A 71 -6.24 -5.76 -8.37
C ASP A 71 -6.50 -7.03 -7.53
N ILE A 72 -5.74 -7.26 -6.46
CA ILE A 72 -5.94 -8.38 -5.52
C ILE A 72 -7.30 -8.29 -4.81
N LEU A 73 -7.71 -7.08 -4.43
CA LEU A 73 -8.98 -6.83 -3.75
C LEU A 73 -10.17 -6.76 -4.71
N GLY A 74 -9.95 -6.87 -6.02
CA GLY A 74 -11.02 -6.77 -7.03
C GLY A 74 -11.70 -5.39 -7.07
N ILE A 75 -10.98 -4.33 -6.67
CA ILE A 75 -11.48 -2.95 -6.68
C ILE A 75 -10.65 -2.06 -7.60
N LYS A 76 -11.21 -0.92 -7.97
CA LYS A 76 -10.45 0.12 -8.68
C LYS A 76 -9.54 0.86 -7.69
N GLU A 77 -8.33 1.24 -8.13
CA GLU A 77 -7.34 1.95 -7.30
C GLU A 77 -7.93 3.20 -6.61
N TYR A 78 -8.75 3.99 -7.31
CA TYR A 78 -9.37 5.18 -6.71
C TYR A 78 -10.28 4.85 -5.51
N ARG A 79 -10.88 3.65 -5.46
CA ARG A 79 -11.69 3.21 -4.31
C ARG A 79 -10.79 2.88 -3.13
N LEU A 80 -9.65 2.21 -3.37
CA LEU A 80 -8.64 1.98 -2.34
C LEU A 80 -8.15 3.33 -1.77
N GLN A 81 -7.83 4.30 -2.63
CA GLN A 81 -7.45 5.64 -2.19
C GLN A 81 -8.56 6.36 -1.43
N ARG A 82 -9.83 6.17 -1.81
CA ARG A 82 -10.97 6.70 -1.05
C ARG A 82 -11.06 6.08 0.34
N TYR A 83 -10.82 4.79 0.50
CA TYR A 83 -10.82 4.13 1.81
C TYR A 83 -9.70 4.65 2.71
N ILE A 84 -8.54 4.95 2.14
CA ILE A 84 -7.44 5.62 2.84
C ILE A 84 -7.86 7.03 3.27
N ASN A 85 -8.37 7.85 2.34
CA ASN A 85 -8.75 9.24 2.61
C ASN A 85 -9.88 9.36 3.66
N CYS A 86 -10.80 8.39 3.66
CA CYS A 86 -11.89 8.32 4.64
C CYS A 86 -11.46 7.73 6.00
N GLY A 87 -10.18 7.34 6.15
CA GLY A 87 -9.63 6.82 7.40
C GLY A 87 -9.95 5.35 7.70
N TYR A 88 -10.51 4.60 6.75
CA TYR A 88 -10.74 3.16 6.89
C TYR A 88 -9.47 2.33 6.75
N LEU A 89 -8.47 2.86 6.03
CA LEU A 89 -7.17 2.25 5.83
C LEU A 89 -6.07 3.26 6.17
N ASN A 90 -4.98 2.78 6.74
CA ASN A 90 -3.85 3.60 7.16
C ASN A 90 -2.66 3.39 6.22
N ASP A 91 -2.20 4.46 5.57
CA ASP A 91 -1.02 4.47 4.69
C ASP A 91 0.16 5.29 5.24
N THR A 92 0.19 5.59 6.54
CA THR A 92 1.31 6.31 7.20
C THR A 92 2.69 5.71 6.92
N ILE A 93 2.77 4.38 6.80
CA ILE A 93 4.00 3.69 6.41
C ILE A 93 4.51 4.19 5.04
N TRP A 94 3.61 4.44 4.09
CA TRP A 94 3.94 4.92 2.74
C TRP A 94 4.46 6.36 2.76
N HIS A 95 3.87 7.24 3.56
CA HIS A 95 4.35 8.60 3.74
C HIS A 95 5.80 8.64 4.28
N THR A 96 6.16 7.73 5.20
CA THR A 96 7.55 7.65 5.67
C THR A 96 8.54 7.18 4.59
N PHE A 97 8.09 6.41 3.59
CA PHE A 97 8.94 6.01 2.46
C PHE A 97 9.10 7.12 1.43
N ASP A 98 8.03 7.85 1.13
CA ASP A 98 8.07 8.98 0.20
C ASP A 98 8.88 10.14 0.77
N ASP A 99 8.77 10.43 2.06
CA ASP A 99 9.61 11.44 2.71
C ASP A 99 11.09 11.05 2.71
N LYS A 100 11.41 9.77 2.94
CA LYS A 100 12.80 9.29 2.82
C LYS A 100 13.33 9.39 1.39
N ARG A 101 12.51 9.06 0.37
CA ARG A 101 12.88 9.18 -1.05
C ARG A 101 13.07 10.64 -1.46
N LYS A 102 12.16 11.52 -1.03
CA LYS A 102 12.21 12.97 -1.28
C LYS A 102 13.43 13.59 -0.61
N LYS A 103 13.71 13.23 0.66
CA LYS A 103 14.92 13.66 1.39
C LYS A 103 16.22 13.19 0.71
N ARG A 104 16.24 11.97 0.14
CA ARG A 104 17.38 11.48 -0.65
C ARG A 104 17.58 12.26 -1.95
N ARG A 105 16.50 12.52 -2.71
CA ARG A 105 16.57 13.29 -3.97
C ARG A 105 17.00 14.74 -3.75
N ASN A 106 16.58 15.34 -2.64
CA ASN A 106 16.88 16.73 -2.30
C ASN A 106 18.15 16.90 -1.46
N SER A 107 18.88 15.81 -1.17
CA SER A 107 20.15 15.92 -0.45
C SER A 107 21.17 16.67 -1.30
N LYS A 108 21.81 17.67 -0.72
CA LYS A 108 22.90 18.43 -1.36
C LYS A 108 24.24 17.76 -1.10
N TYR A 109 25.14 17.89 -2.04
CA TYR A 109 26.48 17.34 -2.01
C TYR A 109 27.49 18.39 -2.47
N ARG A 110 28.65 18.45 -1.82
CA ARG A 110 29.85 19.10 -2.35
C ARG A 110 30.59 18.10 -3.22
N MET A 111 30.91 18.51 -4.45
CA MET A 111 31.65 17.71 -5.41
C MET A 111 33.08 18.21 -5.54
N PHE A 112 34.02 17.27 -5.53
CA PHE A 112 35.44 17.52 -5.72
C PHE A 112 35.98 16.66 -6.86
N LYS A 113 36.95 17.17 -7.61
CA LYS A 113 37.73 16.41 -8.61
C LYS A 113 39.20 16.50 -8.21
N ASN A 114 39.84 15.36 -8.00
CA ASN A 114 41.25 15.25 -7.61
C ASN A 114 41.64 16.07 -6.36
N GLY A 115 40.67 16.45 -5.52
CA GLY A 115 40.87 17.31 -4.35
C GLY A 115 40.32 18.73 -4.53
N ASP A 116 40.18 19.19 -5.77
CA ASP A 116 39.70 20.53 -6.09
C ASP A 116 38.18 20.61 -6.01
N TYR A 117 37.68 21.67 -5.40
CA TYR A 117 36.24 21.92 -5.29
C TYR A 117 35.65 22.29 -6.65
N ILE A 118 34.54 21.63 -7.01
CA ILE A 118 33.80 21.91 -8.25
C ILE A 118 32.55 22.74 -7.96
N GLY A 119 31.77 22.32 -6.96
CA GLY A 119 30.45 22.92 -6.72
C GLY A 119 29.63 22.20 -5.66
N VAL A 120 28.49 22.80 -5.33
CA VAL A 120 27.51 22.25 -4.38
C VAL A 120 26.13 22.21 -5.02
N GLY A 121 25.41 21.12 -4.80
CA GLY A 121 24.05 20.97 -5.32
C GLY A 121 23.48 19.58 -5.10
N THR A 122 22.26 19.35 -5.54
CA THR A 122 21.72 17.99 -5.67
C THR A 122 22.49 17.20 -6.73
N ILE A 123 22.33 15.88 -6.74
CA ILE A 123 22.95 15.03 -7.79
C ILE A 123 22.55 15.49 -9.20
N LYS A 124 21.31 15.99 -9.36
CA LYS A 124 20.81 16.49 -10.64
C LYS A 124 21.49 17.80 -11.03
N GLU A 125 21.58 18.76 -10.11
CA GLU A 125 22.26 20.04 -10.34
C GLU A 125 23.75 19.83 -10.66
N LEU A 126 24.43 18.92 -9.96
CA LEU A 126 25.83 18.59 -10.23
C LEU A 126 26.03 17.87 -11.57
N ALA A 127 25.06 17.05 -11.98
CA ALA A 127 25.06 16.41 -13.30
C ALA A 127 24.97 17.44 -14.42
N GLU A 128 24.07 18.43 -14.26
CA GLU A 128 23.94 19.56 -15.19
C GLU A 128 25.22 20.41 -15.22
N LEU A 129 25.77 20.78 -14.06
CA LEU A 129 26.98 21.60 -13.94
C LEU A 129 28.23 20.95 -14.53
N THR A 130 28.35 19.62 -14.47
CA THR A 130 29.51 18.88 -14.98
C THR A 130 29.28 18.26 -16.35
N HIS A 131 28.10 18.48 -16.96
CA HIS A 131 27.65 17.84 -18.19
C HIS A 131 27.77 16.30 -18.14
N LYS A 132 27.48 15.70 -16.98
CA LYS A 132 27.47 14.25 -16.75
C LYS A 132 26.06 13.76 -16.52
N THR A 133 25.86 12.44 -16.59
CA THR A 133 24.56 11.86 -16.23
C THR A 133 24.40 11.76 -14.71
N VAL A 134 23.16 11.83 -14.25
CA VAL A 134 22.78 11.59 -12.84
C VAL A 134 23.32 10.25 -12.33
N GLN A 135 23.31 9.23 -13.18
CA GLN A 135 23.83 7.89 -12.85
C GLN A 135 25.34 7.91 -12.61
N THR A 136 26.08 8.64 -13.46
CA THR A 136 27.53 8.83 -13.31
C THR A 136 27.86 9.56 -12.00
N ILE A 137 27.15 10.64 -11.68
CA ILE A 137 27.36 11.37 -10.42
C ILE A 137 27.04 10.46 -9.23
N SER A 138 25.91 9.75 -9.27
CA SER A 138 25.51 8.80 -8.21
C SER A 138 26.56 7.70 -8.00
N TYR A 139 27.19 7.22 -9.07
CA TYR A 139 28.22 6.19 -9.00
C TYR A 139 29.44 6.62 -8.19
N TYR A 140 29.81 7.91 -8.21
CA TYR A 140 30.94 8.43 -7.44
C TYR A 140 30.76 8.30 -5.91
N HIS A 141 29.53 8.13 -5.45
CA HIS A 141 29.22 7.90 -4.04
C HIS A 141 29.34 6.42 -3.62
N THR A 142 29.46 5.49 -4.57
CA THR A 142 29.46 4.04 -4.28
C THR A 142 30.81 3.54 -3.79
N GLU A 143 30.82 2.53 -2.91
CA GLU A 143 32.06 1.87 -2.45
C GLU A 143 32.84 1.24 -3.61
N LYS A 144 32.13 0.69 -4.60
CA LYS A 144 32.72 0.13 -5.82
C LYS A 144 33.56 1.16 -6.58
N TYR A 145 33.10 2.41 -6.64
CA TYR A 145 33.88 3.49 -7.23
C TYR A 145 35.12 3.79 -6.39
N LYS A 146 34.97 3.91 -5.06
CA LYS A 146 36.08 4.26 -4.14
C LYS A 146 37.23 3.25 -4.15
N LEU A 147 36.94 1.97 -4.37
CA LEU A 147 37.92 0.87 -4.39
C LEU A 147 38.74 0.79 -5.70
N ARG A 148 38.24 1.37 -6.80
CA ARG A 148 38.93 1.32 -8.09
C ARG A 148 39.97 2.44 -8.21
N LYS A 149 41.06 2.17 -8.93
CA LYS A 149 42.01 3.20 -9.37
C LYS A 149 41.38 3.95 -10.54
N HIS A 150 41.37 5.27 -10.47
CA HIS A 150 40.88 6.16 -11.53
C HIS A 150 41.95 7.20 -11.85
N THR A 151 42.03 7.60 -13.11
CA THR A 151 42.87 8.72 -13.55
C THR A 151 42.38 10.03 -12.97
N ASP A 152 41.05 10.22 -12.99
CA ASP A 152 40.35 11.34 -12.35
C ASP A 152 39.46 10.81 -11.22
N ARG A 153 39.72 11.27 -10.00
CA ARG A 153 39.00 10.87 -8.79
C ARG A 153 37.96 11.93 -8.40
N PHE A 154 36.70 11.59 -8.53
CA PHE A 154 35.59 12.39 -8.06
C PHE A 154 35.20 12.01 -6.63
N ARG A 155 34.87 12.99 -5.80
CA ARG A 155 34.38 12.76 -4.44
C ARG A 155 33.13 13.58 -4.20
N LEU A 156 32.09 12.91 -3.70
CA LEU A 156 30.87 13.55 -3.22
C LEU A 156 30.84 13.50 -1.70
N VAL A 157 30.63 14.65 -1.06
CA VAL A 157 30.45 14.79 0.38
C VAL A 157 29.07 15.36 0.62
N LYS A 158 28.22 14.64 1.35
CA LYS A 158 26.88 15.12 1.67
C LYS A 158 26.96 16.39 2.54
N VAL A 159 26.18 17.40 2.20
CA VAL A 159 25.97 18.60 3.00
C VAL A 159 24.73 18.35 3.86
N GLU A 160 24.86 18.57 5.17
CA GLU A 160 23.75 18.45 6.12
C GLU A 160 22.66 19.50 5.86
#